data_AF-A0A660SRC9-F1
#
_entry.id   AF-A0A660SRC9-F1
#
_cell.length_a   1.000
_cell.length_b   1.000
_cell.length_c   1.000
_cell.angle_alpha   90.00
_cell.angle_beta   90.00
_cell.angle_gamma   90.00
#
_symmetry.space_group_name_H-M   'P 1'
#
loop_
_entity.id
_entity.type
_entity.pdbx_description
1 polymer ?
#
loop_
_entity_poly.entity_id
_entity_poly.type
_entity_poly.pdbx_seq_one_letter_code
_entity_poly.pdbx_strand_id
1 'polypeptide(L)'
;PFIFMFNTDLLLFQVNSPLYAIWVFLTAMLAMFAFASLTQGYIRTALKWWEYFVLAGISFGLLMPGFIAQKVINPMLGGSSTAVGRGTTVLVGVVVLIIYGLLYGQQILRSKRSAQA
;
A
#
# COMPACT_ATOMS: atom_id res chain seq x y z
N PRO A 1 -6.39 -14.70 9.33
CA PRO A 1 -7.74 -14.28 9.77
C PRO A 1 -7.89 -12.80 10.13
N PHE A 2 -6.86 -12.09 10.62
CA PHE A 2 -6.97 -10.66 11.01
C PHE A 2 -7.02 -9.67 9.83
N ILE A 3 -6.36 -9.94 8.70
CA ILE A 3 -6.30 -8.99 7.56
C ILE A 3 -7.69 -8.64 6.99
N PHE A 4 -8.63 -9.58 7.01
CA PHE A 4 -10.00 -9.37 6.54
C PHE A 4 -10.76 -8.31 7.34
N MET A 5 -10.34 -8.04 8.58
CA MET A 5 -10.92 -6.99 9.42
C MET A 5 -10.54 -5.59 8.93
N PHE A 6 -9.35 -5.43 8.33
CA PHE A 6 -8.87 -4.15 7.80
C PHE A 6 -9.25 -3.95 6.33
N ASN A 7 -9.44 -5.04 5.60
CA ASN A 7 -9.88 -5.00 4.21
C ASN A 7 -11.04 -5.99 3.99
N THR A 8 -12.26 -5.49 4.09
CA THR A 8 -13.48 -6.27 3.88
C THR A 8 -13.63 -6.77 2.45
N ASP A 9 -12.96 -6.14 1.48
CA ASP A 9 -13.01 -6.60 0.08
C ASP A 9 -12.23 -7.91 -0.12
N LEU A 10 -11.34 -8.29 0.80
CA LEU A 10 -10.68 -9.61 0.80
C LEU A 10 -11.65 -10.75 1.14
N LEU A 11 -12.80 -10.46 1.77
CA LEU A 11 -13.87 -11.43 1.93
C LEU A 11 -14.52 -11.79 0.58
N LEU A 12 -14.20 -11.01 -0.47
CA LEU A 12 -14.80 -11.08 -1.80
C LEU A 12 -16.33 -10.91 -1.78
N PHE A 13 -16.87 -10.47 -0.64
CA PHE A 13 -18.27 -10.19 -0.46
C PHE A 13 -18.62 -8.89 -1.19
N GLN A 14 -19.66 -8.92 -2.02
CA GLN A 14 -20.03 -7.83 -2.93
C GLN A 14 -18.92 -7.44 -3.93
N VAL A 15 -17.96 -8.32 -4.21
CA VAL A 15 -16.95 -8.13 -5.25
C VAL A 15 -17.41 -8.80 -6.54
N ASN A 16 -18.09 -8.05 -7.40
CA ASN A 16 -18.70 -8.57 -8.63
C ASN A 16 -17.73 -8.59 -9.83
N SER A 17 -16.52 -8.04 -9.69
CA SER A 17 -15.52 -7.96 -10.76
C SER A 17 -14.31 -8.83 -10.43
N PRO A 18 -13.99 -9.85 -11.26
CA PRO A 18 -12.79 -10.68 -11.09
C PRO A 18 -11.49 -9.86 -11.10
N LEU A 19 -11.43 -8.79 -11.90
CA LEU A 19 -10.26 -7.91 -11.95
C LEU A 19 -10.05 -7.16 -10.63
N TYR A 20 -11.14 -6.72 -9.99
CA TYR A 20 -11.06 -6.08 -8.67
C TYR A 20 -10.64 -7.08 -7.59
N ALA A 21 -11.13 -8.33 -7.65
CA ALA A 21 -10.71 -9.39 -6.74
C ALA A 21 -9.19 -9.63 -6.82
N ILE A 22 -8.64 -9.72 -8.05
CA ILE A 22 -7.19 -9.87 -8.26
C ILE A 22 -6.44 -8.66 -7.71
N TRP A 23 -6.93 -7.44 -7.96
CA TRP A 23 -6.33 -6.22 -7.44
C TRP A 23 -6.24 -6.21 -5.90
N VAL A 24 -7.34 -6.54 -5.22
CA VAL A 24 -7.40 -6.59 -3.76
C VAL A 24 -6.47 -7.67 -3.20
N PHE A 25 -6.42 -8.84 -3.84
CA PHE A 25 -5.50 -9.91 -3.47
C PHE A 25 -4.03 -9.48 -3.59
N LEU A 26 -3.64 -8.90 -4.74
CA LEU A 26 -2.27 -8.47 -4.99
C LEU A 26 -1.82 -7.36 -4.04
N THR A 27 -2.68 -6.36 -3.80
CA THR A 27 -2.37 -5.26 -2.89
C THR A 27 -2.22 -5.76 -1.45
N ALA A 28 -3.09 -6.66 -0.99
CA ALA A 28 -2.97 -7.29 0.32
C ALA A 28 -1.71 -8.15 0.47
N MET A 29 -1.34 -8.91 -0.57
CA MET A 29 -0.10 -9.69 -0.60
C MET A 29 1.13 -8.77 -0.50
N LEU A 30 1.17 -7.69 -1.28
CA LEU A 30 2.25 -6.71 -1.23
C LEU A 30 2.31 -5.99 0.12
N ALA A 31 1.17 -5.72 0.74
CA ALA A 31 1.10 -5.12 2.07
C ALA A 31 1.80 -6.01 3.12
N MET A 32 1.60 -7.32 3.02
CA MET A 32 2.22 -8.30 3.91
C MET A 32 3.74 -8.40 3.68
N PHE A 33 4.20 -8.32 2.44
CA PHE A 33 5.65 -8.24 2.17
C PHE A 33 6.26 -6.94 2.68
N ALA A 34 5.61 -5.80 2.47
CA ALA A 34 6.06 -4.52 3.04
C ALA A 34 6.12 -4.58 4.57
N PHE A 35 5.15 -5.23 5.21
CA PHE A 35 5.11 -5.39 6.67
C PHE A 35 6.17 -6.38 7.17
N ALA A 36 6.43 -7.45 6.44
CA ALA A 36 7.52 -8.36 6.73
C ALA A 36 8.88 -7.65 6.62
N SER A 37 9.11 -6.87 5.57
CA SER A 37 10.33 -6.06 5.44
C SER A 37 10.49 -5.03 6.55
N LEU A 38 9.37 -4.42 6.99
CA LEU A 38 9.35 -3.49 8.12
C LEU A 38 9.81 -4.17 9.41
N THR A 39 9.29 -5.35 9.72
CA THR A 39 9.65 -6.08 10.96
C THR A 39 11.04 -6.71 10.90
N GLN A 40 11.49 -7.11 9.72
CA GLN A 40 12.84 -7.63 9.48
C GLN A 40 13.92 -6.53 9.48
N GLY A 41 13.54 -5.26 9.32
CA GLY A 41 14.51 -4.17 9.22
C GLY A 41 15.20 -4.09 7.85
N TYR A 42 14.66 -4.77 6.83
CA TYR A 42 15.34 -4.96 5.55
C TYR A 42 14.36 -5.07 4.37
N ILE A 43 14.68 -4.39 3.27
CA ILE A 43 14.08 -4.66 1.95
C ILE A 43 15.15 -5.27 1.03
N ARG A 44 16.10 -4.43 0.60
CA ARG A 44 17.32 -4.84 -0.11
C ARG A 44 18.58 -4.41 0.62
N THR A 45 18.49 -3.38 1.44
CA THR A 45 19.54 -2.92 2.36
C THR A 45 18.89 -2.66 3.71
N ALA A 46 19.68 -2.53 4.76
CA ALA A 46 19.16 -2.17 6.09
C ALA A 46 18.36 -0.85 6.01
N LEU A 47 17.20 -0.85 6.66
CA LEU A 47 16.31 0.29 6.70
C LEU A 47 16.91 1.42 7.54
N LYS A 48 16.84 2.65 7.03
CA LYS A 48 17.05 3.87 7.83
C LYS A 48 15.85 4.09 8.74
N TRP A 49 16.04 4.79 9.86
CA TRP A 49 14.98 5.07 10.82
C TRP A 49 13.72 5.68 10.18
N TRP A 50 13.87 6.58 9.20
CA TRP A 50 12.74 7.15 8.46
C TRP A 50 12.05 6.15 7.51
N GLU A 51 12.78 5.19 6.95
CA GLU A 51 12.22 4.19 6.04
C GLU A 51 11.29 3.23 6.78
N TYR A 52 11.50 3.01 8.10
CA TYR A 52 10.55 2.27 8.93
C TYR A 52 9.18 2.96 8.99
N PHE A 53 9.13 4.28 9.21
CA PHE A 53 7.86 4.99 9.25
C PHE A 53 7.16 4.98 7.89
N VAL A 54 7.92 5.14 6.79
CA VAL A 54 7.35 5.10 5.45
C VAL A 54 6.82 3.70 5.12
N LEU A 55 7.56 2.63 5.42
CA LEU A 55 7.08 1.26 5.23
C LEU A 55 5.87 0.94 6.10
N ALA A 56 5.84 1.40 7.35
CA ALA A 56 4.67 1.26 8.21
C ALA A 56 3.43 1.93 7.60
N GLY A 57 3.60 3.14 7.04
CA GLY A 57 2.56 3.84 6.31
C GLY A 57 2.11 3.11 5.04
N ILE A 58 3.05 2.52 4.29
CA ILE A 58 2.76 1.72 3.08
C ILE A 58 1.97 0.47 3.44
N SER A 59 2.43 -0.30 4.42
CA SER A 59 1.73 -1.49 4.90
C SER A 59 0.33 -1.14 5.38
N PHE A 60 0.20 -0.13 6.25
CA PHE A 60 -1.11 0.31 6.73
C PHE A 60 -2.02 0.77 5.58
N GLY A 61 -1.50 1.53 4.62
CA GLY A 61 -2.29 2.04 3.51
C GLY A 61 -2.79 0.97 2.54
N LEU A 62 -2.00 -0.09 2.32
CA LEU A 62 -2.43 -1.23 1.51
C LEU A 62 -3.33 -2.21 2.31
N LEU A 63 -3.14 -2.34 3.62
CA LEU A 63 -3.99 -3.17 4.48
C LEU A 63 -5.35 -2.53 4.76
N MET A 64 -5.42 -1.20 4.83
CA MET A 64 -6.63 -0.45 5.19
C MET A 64 -6.96 0.66 4.17
N PRO A 65 -7.09 0.33 2.86
CA PRO A 65 -7.30 1.33 1.82
C PRO A 65 -8.65 2.04 1.98
N GLY A 66 -9.67 1.33 2.49
CA GLY A 66 -11.01 1.89 2.76
C GLY A 66 -10.98 3.04 3.77
N PHE A 67 -10.16 2.94 4.81
CA PHE A 67 -10.04 3.99 5.81
C PHE A 67 -9.40 5.26 5.25
N ILE A 68 -8.28 5.13 4.53
CA ILE A 68 -7.61 6.28 3.91
C ILE A 68 -8.51 6.90 2.84
N ALA A 69 -9.19 6.07 2.05
CA ALA A 69 -10.13 6.52 1.04
C ALA A 69 -11.24 7.38 1.67
N GLN A 70 -11.87 6.91 2.76
CA GLN A 70 -12.96 7.64 3.41
C GLN A 70 -12.51 8.86 4.21
N LYS A 71 -11.37 8.79 4.89
CA LYS A 71 -10.92 9.84 5.82
C LYS A 71 -10.05 10.91 5.19
N VAL A 72 -9.29 10.56 4.14
CA VAL A 72 -8.32 11.47 3.51
C VAL A 72 -8.77 11.83 2.10
N ILE A 73 -8.98 10.85 1.24
CA ILE A 73 -9.23 11.08 -0.20
C ILE A 73 -10.62 11.68 -0.45
N ASN A 74 -11.68 11.09 0.12
CA ASN A 74 -13.06 11.51 -0.12
C ASN A 74 -13.32 12.97 0.29
N PRO A 75 -12.86 13.45 1.47
CA PRO A 75 -12.99 14.87 1.83
C PRO A 75 -12.20 15.80 0.91
N MET A 76 -11.02 15.36 0.44
CA MET A 76 -10.20 16.15 -0.50
C MET A 76 -10.82 16.27 -1.88
N LEU A 77 -11.59 15.27 -2.31
CA LEU A 77 -12.19 15.18 -3.64
C LEU A 77 -13.57 15.85 -3.77
N GLY A 78 -14.12 16.42 -2.69
CA GLY A 78 -15.20 17.41 -2.75
C GLY A 78 -16.43 17.05 -3.61
N GLY A 79 -16.85 15.78 -3.64
CA GLY A 79 -18.03 15.34 -4.40
C GLY A 79 -17.77 14.91 -5.85
N SER A 80 -16.51 14.68 -6.26
CA SER A 80 -16.21 14.11 -7.58
C SER A 80 -16.76 12.69 -7.74
N SER A 81 -17.13 12.30 -8.97
CA SER A 81 -17.73 10.98 -9.29
C SER A 81 -16.88 9.78 -8.87
N THR A 82 -15.59 9.98 -8.66
CA THR A 82 -14.64 8.99 -8.11
C THR A 82 -14.86 8.67 -6.64
N ALA A 83 -15.50 9.57 -5.87
CA ALA A 83 -15.86 9.39 -4.47
C ALA A 83 -17.00 8.37 -4.27
N VAL A 84 -17.73 8.03 -5.33
CA VAL A 84 -18.82 7.06 -5.30
C VAL A 84 -18.27 5.66 -5.58
N GLY A 85 -18.39 4.76 -4.61
CA GLY A 85 -18.00 3.35 -4.75
C GLY A 85 -16.53 3.06 -4.38
N ARG A 86 -15.89 2.14 -5.13
CA ARG A 86 -14.54 1.62 -4.84
C ARG A 86 -13.41 2.32 -5.61
N GLY A 87 -13.70 3.41 -6.32
CA GLY A 87 -12.70 4.16 -7.09
C GLY A 87 -11.59 4.76 -6.20
N THR A 88 -11.97 5.28 -5.04
CA THR A 88 -11.02 5.89 -4.11
C THR A 88 -10.13 4.87 -3.40
N THR A 89 -10.59 3.65 -3.16
CA THR A 89 -9.74 2.58 -2.60
C THR A 89 -8.67 2.12 -3.58
N VAL A 90 -9.03 2.00 -4.87
CA VAL A 90 -8.06 1.73 -5.94
C VAL A 90 -7.04 2.86 -6.03
N LEU A 91 -7.47 4.12 -5.97
CA LEU A 91 -6.58 5.27 -6.00
C LEU A 91 -5.57 5.25 -4.85
N VAL A 92 -6.03 4.97 -3.62
CA VAL A 92 -5.13 4.77 -2.46
C VAL A 92 -4.12 3.66 -2.75
N GLY A 93 -4.58 2.51 -3.24
CA GLY A 93 -3.70 1.40 -3.58
C GLY A 93 -2.63 1.80 -4.58
N VAL A 94 -3.01 2.48 -5.67
CA VAL A 94 -2.06 2.96 -6.69
C VAL A 94 -1.06 3.95 -6.11
N VAL A 95 -1.52 4.96 -5.35
CA VAL A 95 -0.64 5.97 -4.74
C VAL A 95 0.35 5.31 -3.80
N VAL A 96 -0.11 4.40 -2.94
CA VAL A 96 0.75 3.72 -1.98
C VAL A 96 1.76 2.81 -2.68
N LEU A 97 1.37 2.11 -3.76
CA LEU A 97 2.29 1.32 -4.58
C LEU A 97 3.34 2.18 -5.27
N ILE A 98 2.99 3.38 -5.73
CA ILE A 98 3.96 4.34 -6.28
C ILE A 98 4.98 4.74 -5.21
N ILE A 99 4.52 5.06 -3.99
CA ILE A 99 5.41 5.41 -2.86
C ILE A 99 6.34 4.23 -2.54
N TYR A 100 5.82 3.00 -2.50
CA TYR A 100 6.64 1.79 -2.30
C TYR A 100 7.68 1.61 -3.41
N GLY A 101 7.29 1.79 -4.67
CA GLY A 101 8.19 1.73 -5.82
C GLY A 101 9.29 2.78 -5.78
N LEU A 102 8.96 4.02 -5.38
CA LEU A 102 9.93 5.10 -5.20
C LEU A 102 10.92 4.80 -4.09
N LEU A 103 10.44 4.32 -2.93
CA LEU A 103 11.30 3.92 -1.83
C LEU A 103 12.24 2.78 -2.25
N TYR A 104 11.71 1.77 -2.95
CA TYR A 104 12.51 0.68 -3.48
C TYR A 104 13.57 1.18 -4.47
N GLY A 105 13.17 2.03 -5.44
CA GLY A 105 14.09 2.62 -6.41
C GLY A 105 15.20 3.46 -5.78
N GLN A 106 14.86 4.24 -4.75
CA GLN A 106 15.85 4.98 -3.95
C GLN A 106 16.85 4.04 -3.26
N GLN A 107 16.40 2.88 -2.75
CA GLN A 107 17.32 1.88 -2.20
C GLN A 107 18.24 1.26 -3.27
N ILE A 108 17.75 1.03 -4.50
CA ILE A 108 18.60 0.55 -5.61
C ILE A 108 19.72 1.54 -5.89
N LEU A 109 19.39 2.82 -6.01
CA LEU A 109 20.38 3.87 -6.28
C LEU A 109 21.39 3.99 -5.14
N ARG A 110 20.95 3.85 -3.89
CA ARG A 110 21.82 3.86 -2.71
C ARG A 110 22.79 2.68 -2.71
N SER A 111 22.31 1.47 -2.97
CA SER A 111 23.19 0.27 -2.93
C SER A 111 24.29 0.35 -3.98
N LYS A 112 24.03 0.94 -5.15
CA LYS A 112 25.03 1.15 -6.20
C LYS A 112 26.11 2.16 -5.79
N ARG A 113 25.72 3.27 -5.14
CA ARG A 113 26.68 4.30 -4.67
C ARG A 113 27.62 3.77 -3.59
N SER A 114 27.12 2.93 -2.69
CA SER A 114 27.94 2.30 -1.65
C SER A 114 28.90 1.22 -2.18
N ALA A 115 28.70 0.73 -3.40
CA ALA A 115 29.61 -0.23 -4.05
C ALA A 115 30.72 0.45 -4.87
N GLN A 116 30.65 1.78 -5.05
CA GLN A 116 31.61 2.58 -5.83
C GLN A 116 32.51 3.48 -4.95
N ALA A 117 32.27 3.51 -3.63
CA ALA A 117 33.06 4.22 -2.64
C ALA A 117 33.92 3.22 -1.85
#